data_AF-A3XAJ2-F1
#
_entry.id   AF-A3XAJ2-F1
#
_cell.length_a   1.000
_cell.length_b   1.000
_cell.length_c   1.000
_cell.angle_alpha   90.00
_cell.angle_beta   90.00
_cell.angle_gamma   90.00
#
_symmetry.space_group_name_H-M   'P 1'
#
loop_
_entity.id
_entity.type
_entity.pdbx_description
1 polymer ?
#
loop_
_entity_poly.entity_id
_entity_poly.type
_entity_poly.pdbx_seq_one_letter_code
_entity_poly.pdbx_strand_id
1 'polypeptide(L)'
;MTSRSFDDRLERIQWVPGAVPSQEVIDSVLGGRRGLAKARSVGATLMGAISGICIGFGIKGMTLVGSPWGPDTGMVGIVGGSLSLFGLSVSVILAIYAALRSRRHPWLMQFASMNLLMIVVLLLS
;
A
#
# COMPACT_ATOMS: atom_id res chain seq x y z
N MET A 1 -15.17 -62.02 -12.87
CA MET A 1 -15.35 -61.90 -11.40
C MET A 1 -14.18 -61.10 -10.83
N THR A 2 -14.30 -59.77 -10.76
CA THR A 2 -13.33 -58.87 -10.04
C THR A 2 -13.97 -57.53 -9.64
N SER A 3 -15.28 -57.34 -9.83
CA SER A 3 -15.99 -56.09 -9.52
C SER A 3 -16.33 -55.92 -8.03
N ARG A 4 -16.38 -57.01 -7.24
CA ARG A 4 -16.68 -56.91 -5.80
C ARG A 4 -15.58 -56.25 -4.98
N SER A 5 -14.32 -56.24 -5.43
CA SER A 5 -13.21 -55.78 -4.59
C SER A 5 -12.96 -54.28 -4.63
N PHE A 6 -13.44 -53.57 -5.65
CA PHE A 6 -13.26 -52.12 -5.75
C PHE A 6 -14.28 -51.37 -4.90
N ASP A 7 -15.56 -51.76 -4.96
CA ASP A 7 -16.60 -51.17 -4.12
C ASP A 7 -16.35 -51.44 -2.63
N ASP A 8 -15.97 -52.68 -2.25
CA ASP A 8 -15.59 -53.04 -0.87
C ASP A 8 -14.36 -52.27 -0.36
N ARG A 9 -13.45 -51.88 -1.26
CA ARG A 9 -12.26 -51.07 -0.91
C ARG A 9 -12.61 -49.60 -0.76
N LEU A 10 -13.53 -49.09 -1.57
CA LEU A 10 -14.04 -47.72 -1.47
C LEU A 10 -14.84 -47.52 -0.18
N GLU A 11 -15.66 -48.50 0.21
CA GLU A 11 -16.50 -48.42 1.42
C GLU A 11 -15.69 -48.45 2.73
N ARG A 12 -14.49 -49.07 2.71
CA ARG A 12 -13.54 -49.04 3.84
C ARG A 12 -12.72 -47.77 3.94
N ILE A 13 -12.63 -46.99 2.87
CA ILE A 13 -12.05 -45.66 2.93
C ILE A 13 -13.12 -44.77 3.55
N GLN A 14 -13.12 -44.69 4.90
CA GLN A 14 -13.85 -43.69 5.67
C GLN A 14 -13.25 -42.29 5.41
N TRP A 15 -13.21 -41.87 4.16
CA TRP A 15 -12.94 -40.49 3.79
C TRP A 15 -14.17 -39.69 4.18
N VAL A 16 -14.23 -39.34 5.45
CA VAL A 16 -14.97 -38.18 5.91
C VAL A 16 -14.14 -37.00 5.44
N PRO A 17 -14.65 -36.07 4.61
CA PRO A 17 -14.00 -34.79 4.39
C PRO A 17 -14.06 -34.00 5.70
N GLY A 18 -13.24 -34.39 6.67
CA GLY A 18 -13.16 -33.78 8.00
C GLY A 18 -12.42 -32.45 7.96
N ALA A 19 -11.65 -32.21 6.89
CA ALA A 19 -11.04 -30.93 6.63
C ALA A 19 -11.87 -30.21 5.56
N VAL A 20 -12.90 -29.48 6.00
CA VAL A 20 -13.40 -28.37 5.19
C VAL A 20 -12.20 -27.45 4.96
N PRO A 21 -11.74 -27.24 3.71
CA PRO A 21 -10.60 -26.36 3.48
C PRO A 21 -10.93 -25.00 4.08
N SER A 22 -9.98 -24.42 4.82
CA SER A 22 -10.18 -23.12 5.42
C SER A 22 -10.57 -22.13 4.33
N GLN A 23 -11.38 -21.12 4.69
CA GLN A 23 -11.75 -20.04 3.77
C GLN A 23 -10.54 -19.43 3.05
N GLU A 24 -9.35 -19.51 3.66
CA GLU A 24 -8.07 -19.06 3.12
C GLU A 24 -7.56 -19.92 1.94
N VAL A 25 -7.72 -21.25 2.00
CA VAL A 25 -7.37 -22.19 0.91
C VAL A 25 -8.36 -22.09 -0.24
N ILE A 26 -9.64 -21.86 0.08
CA ILE A 26 -10.68 -21.67 -0.94
C ILE A 26 -10.43 -20.36 -1.71
N ASP A 27 -10.11 -19.27 -1.00
CA ASP A 27 -9.81 -17.97 -1.61
C ASP A 27 -8.49 -17.97 -2.41
N SER A 28 -7.49 -18.76 -2.02
CA SER A 28 -6.20 -18.84 -2.72
C SER A 28 -6.29 -19.55 -4.07
N VAL A 29 -7.14 -20.57 -4.18
CA VAL A 29 -7.37 -21.33 -5.42
C VAL A 29 -8.37 -20.63 -6.34
N LEU A 30 -9.42 -20.02 -5.78
CA LEU A 30 -10.46 -19.36 -6.57
C LEU A 30 -10.10 -17.91 -6.97
N GLY A 31 -8.93 -17.41 -6.58
CA GLY A 31 -8.51 -16.04 -6.90
C GLY A 31 -9.54 -15.01 -6.43
N GLY A 32 -10.20 -15.28 -5.29
CA GLY A 32 -11.37 -14.54 -4.83
C GLY A 32 -11.09 -13.06 -4.56
N ARG A 33 -12.16 -12.26 -4.39
CA ARG A 33 -12.20 -10.80 -4.11
C ARG A 33 -11.04 -10.23 -3.26
N ARG A 34 -10.43 -11.01 -2.36
CA ARG A 34 -9.22 -10.67 -1.60
C ARG A 34 -7.99 -10.39 -2.47
N GLY A 35 -7.78 -11.06 -3.60
CA GLY A 35 -6.67 -10.79 -4.52
C GLY A 35 -6.74 -9.38 -5.12
N LEU A 36 -7.92 -8.97 -5.58
CA LEU A 36 -8.17 -7.61 -6.07
C LEU A 36 -8.01 -6.55 -4.96
N ALA A 37 -8.50 -6.85 -3.75
CA ALA A 37 -8.35 -5.96 -2.60
C ALA A 37 -6.87 -5.83 -2.18
N LYS A 38 -6.09 -6.91 -2.24
CA LYS A 38 -4.65 -6.94 -1.95
C LYS A 38 -3.85 -6.21 -3.02
N ALA A 39 -4.16 -6.38 -4.30
CA ALA A 39 -3.53 -5.62 -5.39
C ALA A 39 -3.82 -4.11 -5.29
N ARG A 40 -5.08 -3.75 -4.98
CA ARG A 40 -5.50 -2.36 -4.76
C ARG A 40 -4.84 -1.74 -3.52
N SER A 41 -4.60 -2.55 -2.49
CA SER A 41 -3.84 -2.19 -1.31
C SER A 41 -2.37 -1.92 -1.64
N VAL A 42 -1.69 -2.82 -2.36
CA VAL A 42 -0.29 -2.63 -2.78
C VAL A 42 -0.12 -1.39 -3.65
N GLY A 43 -1.04 -1.15 -4.60
CA GLY A 43 -1.01 0.04 -5.45
C GLY A 43 -1.12 1.33 -4.65
N ALA A 44 -2.01 1.38 -3.65
CA ALA A 44 -2.14 2.53 -2.76
C ALA A 44 -0.86 2.80 -1.96
N THR A 45 -0.22 1.76 -1.43
CA THR A 45 1.03 1.89 -0.68
C THR A 45 2.17 2.38 -1.59
N LEU A 46 2.30 1.81 -2.79
CA LEU A 46 3.34 2.21 -3.75
C LEU A 46 3.17 3.65 -4.20
N MET A 47 1.95 4.06 -4.56
CA MET A 47 1.65 5.44 -4.92
C MET A 47 1.91 6.40 -3.76
N GLY A 48 1.59 5.99 -2.53
CA GLY A 48 1.91 6.73 -1.31
C GLY A 48 3.42 6.92 -1.15
N ALA A 49 4.18 5.86 -1.33
CA ALA A 49 5.64 5.91 -1.24
C ALA A 49 6.24 6.84 -2.30
N ILE A 50 5.87 6.69 -3.58
CA ILE A 50 6.40 7.52 -4.67
C ILE A 50 6.11 9.00 -4.42
N SER A 51 4.86 9.33 -4.10
CA SER A 51 4.46 10.71 -3.81
C SER A 51 5.17 11.26 -2.58
N GLY A 52 5.34 10.45 -1.54
CA GLY A 52 6.05 10.86 -0.32
C GLY A 52 7.53 11.10 -0.57
N ILE A 53 8.14 10.28 -1.42
CA ILE A 53 9.53 10.45 -1.88
C ILE A 53 9.68 11.77 -2.65
N CYS A 54 8.83 12.03 -3.63
CA CYS A 54 8.88 13.27 -4.41
C CYS A 54 8.78 14.52 -3.52
N ILE A 55 7.83 14.53 -2.58
CA ILE A 55 7.65 15.65 -1.65
C ILE A 55 8.84 15.76 -0.69
N GLY A 56 9.27 14.65 -0.10
CA GLY A 56 10.41 14.62 0.84
C GLY A 56 11.70 15.11 0.20
N PHE A 57 12.01 14.68 -1.03
CA PHE A 57 13.15 15.21 -1.79
C PHE A 57 13.00 16.70 -2.12
N GLY A 58 11.79 17.13 -2.48
CA GLY A 58 11.49 18.54 -2.72
C GLY A 58 11.85 19.39 -1.52
N ILE A 59 11.35 19.03 -0.33
CA ILE A 59 11.59 19.76 0.93
C ILE A 59 13.07 19.68 1.33
N LYS A 60 13.68 18.48 1.34
CA LYS A 60 15.10 18.31 1.70
C LYS A 60 16.02 19.11 0.78
N GLY A 61 15.68 19.16 -0.50
CA GLY A 61 16.43 19.95 -1.49
C GLY A 61 16.38 21.45 -1.25
N MET A 62 15.39 21.98 -0.50
CA MET A 62 15.33 23.41 -0.15
C MET A 62 16.41 23.82 0.85
N THR A 63 16.87 22.90 1.70
CA THR A 63 17.88 23.17 2.72
C THR A 63 19.30 22.80 2.28
N LEU A 64 19.43 22.09 1.16
CA LEU A 64 20.71 21.57 0.70
C LEU A 64 21.42 22.59 -0.19
N VAL A 65 22.60 23.05 0.25
CA VAL A 65 23.45 23.96 -0.54
C VAL A 65 23.92 23.24 -1.81
N GLY A 66 23.77 23.88 -2.97
CA GLY A 66 24.08 23.30 -4.28
C GLY A 66 22.94 22.49 -4.91
N SER A 67 21.79 22.36 -4.24
CA SER A 67 20.58 21.80 -4.85
C SER A 67 20.02 22.73 -5.95
N PRO A 68 19.43 22.19 -7.04
CA PRO A 68 18.86 23.01 -8.11
C PRO A 68 17.72 23.95 -7.67
N TRP A 69 17.07 23.65 -6.54
CA TRP A 69 16.04 24.48 -5.89
C TRP A 69 16.38 24.77 -4.43
N GLY A 70 17.67 24.73 -4.09
CA GLY A 70 18.18 25.00 -2.75
C GLY A 70 18.30 26.48 -2.42
N PRO A 71 18.99 26.81 -1.32
CA PRO A 71 19.28 28.19 -0.94
C PRO A 71 20.01 28.91 -2.06
N ASP A 72 19.77 30.22 -2.21
CA ASP A 72 20.45 31.10 -3.18
C ASP A 72 20.16 30.81 -4.67
N THR A 73 19.20 29.94 -4.98
CA THR A 73 18.76 29.66 -6.37
C THR A 73 17.73 30.66 -6.93
N GLY A 74 17.42 31.72 -6.17
CA GLY A 74 16.53 32.80 -6.59
C GLY A 74 15.10 32.32 -6.88
N MET A 75 14.58 32.65 -8.07
CA MET A 75 13.21 32.28 -8.48
C MET A 75 12.98 30.76 -8.52
N VAL A 76 13.98 29.97 -8.90
CA VAL A 76 13.82 28.50 -9.01
C VAL A 76 13.60 27.89 -7.62
N GLY A 77 14.34 28.35 -6.62
CA GLY A 77 14.16 27.96 -5.22
C GLY A 77 12.81 28.37 -4.66
N ILE A 78 12.33 29.58 -5.00
CA ILE A 78 10.99 30.03 -4.58
C ILE A 78 9.91 29.12 -5.16
N VAL A 79 9.95 28.83 -6.46
CA VAL A 79 8.95 27.99 -7.13
C VAL A 79 9.02 26.55 -6.62
N GLY A 80 10.22 25.95 -6.61
CA GLY A 80 10.42 24.57 -6.16
C GLY A 80 10.09 24.38 -4.69
N GLY A 81 10.48 25.34 -3.84
CA GLY A 81 10.18 25.34 -2.42
C GLY A 81 8.69 25.52 -2.13
N SER A 82 8.03 26.47 -2.80
CA SER A 82 6.58 26.67 -2.66
C SER A 82 5.79 25.44 -3.09
N LEU A 83 6.18 24.81 -4.21
CA LEU A 83 5.54 23.58 -4.70
C LEU A 83 5.72 22.42 -3.72
N SER A 84 6.90 22.30 -3.12
CA SER A 84 7.21 21.25 -2.13
C SER A 84 6.41 21.45 -0.84
N LEU A 85 6.33 22.68 -0.33
CA LEU A 85 5.53 23.05 0.84
C LEU A 85 4.02 22.87 0.60
N PHE A 86 3.56 23.21 -0.61
CA PHE A 86 2.18 22.95 -1.01
C PHE A 86 1.89 21.44 -1.03
N GLY A 87 2.79 20.64 -1.61
CA GLY A 87 2.69 19.18 -1.61
C GLY A 87 2.64 18.59 -0.20
N LEU A 88 3.47 19.09 0.72
CA LEU A 88 3.45 18.71 2.13
C LEU A 88 2.10 19.03 2.78
N SER A 89 1.61 20.26 2.57
CA SER A 89 0.34 20.72 3.14
C SER A 89 -0.82 19.84 2.68
N VAL A 90 -0.88 19.54 1.38
CA VAL A 90 -1.87 18.64 0.80
C VAL A 90 -1.75 17.22 1.39
N SER A 91 -0.53 16.70 1.55
CA SER A 91 -0.29 15.39 2.17
C SER A 91 -0.83 15.32 3.59
N VAL A 92 -0.55 16.33 4.42
CA VAL A 92 -1.04 16.40 5.80
C VAL A 92 -2.57 16.48 5.84
N ILE A 93 -3.18 17.33 5.03
CA ILE A 93 -4.64 17.45 4.94
C ILE A 93 -5.26 16.12 4.52
N LEU A 94 -4.68 15.44 3.52
CA LEU A 94 -5.14 14.15 3.05
C LEU A 94 -5.03 13.08 4.13
N ALA A 95 -3.96 13.09 4.92
CA ALA A 95 -3.78 12.16 6.04
C ALA A 95 -4.82 12.38 7.14
N ILE A 96 -5.11 13.64 7.49
CA ILE A 96 -6.17 13.98 8.44
C ILE A 96 -7.53 13.50 7.90
N TYR A 97 -7.82 13.78 6.63
CA TYR A 97 -9.04 13.32 5.98
C TYR A 97 -9.17 11.79 5.97
N ALA A 98 -8.08 11.08 5.67
CA ALA A 98 -8.02 9.63 5.67
C ALA A 98 -8.20 9.05 7.09
N ALA A 99 -7.64 9.69 8.12
CA ALA A 99 -7.81 9.29 9.51
C ALA A 99 -9.28 9.43 9.96
N LEU A 100 -9.92 10.57 9.64
CA LEU A 100 -11.32 10.81 9.97
C LEU A 100 -12.29 9.88 9.22
N ARG A 101 -11.92 9.43 8.02
CA ARG A 101 -12.77 8.60 7.14
C ARG A 101 -12.30 7.15 6.99
N SER A 102 -11.42 6.70 7.88
CA SER A 102 -10.73 5.40 7.82
C SER A 102 -11.68 4.20 7.67
N ARG A 103 -12.84 4.26 8.34
CA ARG A 103 -13.89 3.24 8.31
C ARG A 103 -14.49 2.99 6.92
N ARG A 104 -14.48 3.99 6.02
CA ARG A 104 -15.11 3.87 4.68
C ARG A 104 -14.11 3.54 3.57
N HIS A 105 -12.83 3.85 3.74
CA HIS A 105 -11.84 3.73 2.67
C HIS A 105 -10.45 3.32 3.20
N PRO A 106 -10.20 2.02 3.44
CA PRO A 106 -8.93 1.53 3.99
C PRO A 106 -7.71 1.82 3.11
N TRP A 107 -7.89 1.92 1.78
CA TRP A 107 -6.82 2.24 0.83
C TRP A 107 -6.21 3.65 1.00
N LEU A 108 -7.00 4.62 1.48
CA LEU A 108 -6.62 6.03 1.61
C LEU A 108 -5.72 6.18 2.83
N MET A 109 -6.01 5.39 3.87
CA MET A 109 -5.17 5.32 5.04
C MET A 109 -3.81 4.72 4.70
N GLN A 110 -3.76 3.61 3.96
CA GLN A 110 -2.49 3.02 3.51
C GLN A 110 -1.65 3.98 2.65
N PHE A 111 -2.28 4.66 1.69
CA PHE A 111 -1.61 5.68 0.89
C PHE A 111 -1.05 6.81 1.76
N ALA A 112 -1.89 7.43 2.59
CA ALA A 112 -1.51 8.61 3.36
C ALA A 112 -0.46 8.29 4.42
N SER A 113 -0.58 7.13 5.10
CA SER A 113 0.41 6.66 6.06
C SER A 113 1.77 6.44 5.39
N MET A 114 1.80 5.76 4.24
CA MET A 114 3.06 5.51 3.53
C MET A 114 3.67 6.81 2.99
N ASN A 115 2.84 7.71 2.46
CA ASN A 115 3.28 9.01 1.98
C ASN A 115 3.97 9.82 3.08
N LEU A 116 3.30 10.00 4.24
CA LEU A 116 3.87 10.72 5.37
C LEU A 116 5.12 10.04 5.93
N LEU A 117 5.11 8.71 6.03
CA LEU A 117 6.28 7.95 6.49
C LEU A 117 7.49 8.25 5.61
N MET A 118 7.33 8.20 4.27
CA MET A 118 8.44 8.46 3.35
C MET A 118 8.93 9.91 3.42
N ILE A 119 8.03 10.88 3.57
CA ILE A 119 8.41 12.28 3.78
C ILE A 119 9.27 12.40 5.03
N VAL A 120 8.79 11.89 6.18
CA VAL A 120 9.50 11.97 7.46
C VAL A 120 10.85 11.28 7.39
N VAL A 121 10.92 10.07 6.83
CA VAL A 121 12.17 9.32 6.67
C VAL A 121 13.19 10.13 5.87
N LEU A 122 12.79 10.74 4.76
CA LEU A 122 13.70 11.55 3.95
C LEU A 122 14.16 12.82 4.66
N LEU A 123 13.29 13.45 5.45
CA LEU A 123 13.65 14.63 6.24
C LEU A 123 14.59 14.31 7.41
N LEU A 124 14.56 13.09 7.93
CA LEU A 124 15.44 12.63 9.02
C LEU A 124 16.75 12.01 8.51
N SER A 125 16.80 11.62 7.24
CA SER A 125 18.02 11.17 6.55
C SER A 125 18.91 12.34 6.15
#